data_AF-A0AA42C6V6-F1
#
_entry.id   AF-A0AA42C6V6-F1
#
_cell.length_a   1.000
_cell.length_b   1.000
_cell.length_c   1.000
_cell.angle_alpha   90.00
_cell.angle_beta   90.00
_cell.angle_gamma   90.00
#
_symmetry.space_group_name_H-M   'P 1'
#
loop_
_entity.id
_entity.type
_entity.pdbx_description
1 polymer ?
#
loop_
_entity_poly.entity_id
_entity_poly.type
_entity_poly.pdbx_seq_one_letter_code
_entity_poly.pdbx_strand_id
1 'polypeptide(L)'
;MSFNKKIIYDNGNDFFKFKGDSVMVLTPKAAKEVCAEATKRNKFVWIVEGGHWLSPGYRPDSATRWDARPELEKANKIKENNELNSFAYYRSILASPC
;
A
#
# COMPACT_ATOMS: atom_id res chain seq x y z
N MET A 1 16.43 1.71 -6.33
CA MET A 1 15.10 1.20 -6.74
C MET A 1 15.31 0.04 -7.71
N SER A 2 14.74 -1.14 -7.44
CA SER A 2 14.98 -2.36 -8.23
C SER A 2 13.68 -2.93 -8.82
N PHE A 3 12.83 -2.08 -9.40
CA PHE A 3 11.58 -2.51 -10.01
C PHE A 3 11.17 -1.59 -11.18
N ASN A 4 10.42 -2.14 -12.13
CA ASN A 4 9.94 -1.42 -13.31
C ASN A 4 8.69 -0.58 -12.96
N LYS A 5 8.72 0.72 -13.22
CA LYS A 5 7.59 1.65 -12.98
C LYS A 5 6.54 1.64 -14.10
N LYS A 6 6.82 0.97 -15.22
CA LYS A 6 5.91 0.81 -16.37
C LYS A 6 5.01 -0.42 -16.25
N ILE A 7 5.08 -1.16 -15.15
CA ILE A 7 4.23 -2.32 -14.89
C ILE A 7 3.40 -2.10 -13.62
N ILE A 8 2.24 -2.74 -13.60
CA ILE A 8 1.40 -2.90 -12.41
C ILE A 8 1.67 -4.29 -11.83
N TYR A 9 2.04 -4.37 -10.55
CA TYR A 9 2.37 -5.64 -9.90
C TYR A 9 1.11 -6.30 -9.35
N ASP A 10 0.95 -7.60 -9.58
CA ASP A 10 -0.22 -8.38 -9.15
C ASP A 10 0.01 -9.25 -7.91
N ASN A 11 1.22 -9.20 -7.35
CA ASN A 11 1.68 -9.99 -6.21
C ASN A 11 2.18 -9.07 -5.09
N GLY A 12 1.58 -9.18 -3.90
CA GLY A 12 1.96 -8.37 -2.75
C GLY A 12 3.38 -8.65 -2.24
N ASN A 13 3.96 -9.83 -2.47
CA ASN A 13 5.33 -10.12 -2.05
C ASN A 13 6.38 -9.31 -2.82
N ASP A 14 6.07 -8.90 -4.05
CA ASP A 14 6.97 -8.07 -4.87
C ASP A 14 7.22 -6.71 -4.22
N PHE A 15 6.22 -6.17 -3.51
CA PHE A 15 6.35 -4.94 -2.74
C PHE A 15 7.49 -5.03 -1.72
N PHE A 16 7.54 -6.11 -0.93
CA PHE A 16 8.59 -6.29 0.08
C PHE A 16 9.92 -6.67 -0.56
N LYS A 17 9.90 -7.53 -1.59
CA LYS A 17 11.09 -8.00 -2.29
C LYS A 17 11.85 -6.86 -2.97
N PHE A 18 11.15 -5.96 -3.64
CA PHE A 18 11.76 -4.88 -4.42
C PHE A 18 11.81 -3.54 -3.68
N LYS A 19 11.45 -3.50 -2.39
CA LYS A 19 11.35 -2.28 -1.58
C LYS A 19 10.47 -1.23 -2.26
N GLY A 20 9.23 -1.64 -2.55
CA GLY A 20 8.22 -0.90 -3.31
C GLY A 20 7.49 0.20 -2.54
N ASP A 21 7.85 0.44 -1.28
CA ASP A 21 7.28 1.48 -0.43
C ASP A 21 7.22 2.83 -1.15
N SER A 22 6.12 3.55 -0.97
CA SER A 22 5.80 4.86 -1.58
C SER A 22 5.77 4.98 -3.12
N VAL A 23 6.17 3.94 -3.88
CA VAL A 23 6.38 4.12 -5.33
C VAL A 23 5.91 2.97 -6.22
N MET A 24 5.71 1.76 -5.69
CA MET A 24 5.21 0.63 -6.48
C MET A 24 3.71 0.73 -6.74
N VAL A 25 3.31 0.52 -8.00
CA VAL A 25 1.91 0.48 -8.42
C VAL A 25 1.41 -0.96 -8.36
N LEU A 26 0.35 -1.19 -7.60
CA LEU A 26 -0.18 -2.51 -7.30
C LEU A 26 -1.59 -2.66 -7.87
N THR A 27 -1.93 -3.87 -8.29
CA THR A 27 -3.34 -4.23 -8.47
C THR A 27 -4.10 -4.15 -7.12
N PRO A 28 -5.44 -4.02 -7.13
CA PRO A 28 -6.23 -4.04 -5.91
C PRO A 28 -6.00 -5.32 -5.07
N LYS A 29 -5.80 -6.45 -5.75
CA LYS A 29 -5.45 -7.73 -5.14
C LYS A 29 -4.10 -7.65 -4.41
N ALA A 30 -3.05 -7.26 -5.13
CA ALA A 30 -1.69 -7.22 -4.60
C ALA A 30 -1.57 -6.31 -3.37
N ALA A 31 -2.25 -5.17 -3.37
CA ALA A 31 -2.21 -4.27 -2.22
C ALA A 31 -2.91 -4.82 -0.97
N LYS A 32 -4.02 -5.56 -1.12
CA LYS A 32 -4.65 -6.28 0.00
C LYS A 32 -3.67 -7.32 0.57
N GLU A 33 -2.94 -8.02 -0.30
CA GLU A 33 -1.88 -8.94 0.12
C GLU A 33 -0.77 -8.19 0.87
N VAL A 34 -0.37 -6.99 0.44
CA VAL A 34 0.59 -6.17 1.17
C VAL A 34 0.07 -5.76 2.55
N CYS A 35 -1.19 -5.32 2.71
CA CYS A 35 -1.75 -4.99 4.03
C CYS A 35 -1.78 -6.21 4.96
N ALA A 36 -2.17 -7.37 4.45
CA ALA A 36 -2.18 -8.62 5.22
C ALA A 36 -0.75 -9.02 5.64
N GLU A 37 0.21 -8.92 4.72
CA GLU A 37 1.61 -9.28 4.97
C GLU A 37 2.31 -8.24 5.87
N ALA A 38 1.98 -6.95 5.76
CA ALA A 38 2.44 -5.90 6.66
C ALA A 38 2.00 -6.19 8.10
N THR A 39 0.76 -6.63 8.30
CA THR A 39 0.25 -7.06 9.61
C THR A 39 1.08 -8.20 10.20
N LYS A 40 1.37 -9.25 9.40
CA LYS A 40 2.23 -10.37 9.85
C LYS A 40 3.65 -9.92 10.21
N ARG A 41 4.15 -8.86 9.56
CA ARG A 41 5.48 -8.28 9.76
C ARG A 41 5.51 -7.20 10.84
N ASN A 42 4.41 -6.99 11.56
CA ASN A 42 4.25 -5.94 12.56
C ASN A 42 4.55 -4.53 12.00
N LYS A 43 4.08 -4.27 10.78
CA LYS A 43 4.22 -2.99 10.08
C LYS A 43 2.87 -2.26 10.03
N PHE A 44 2.89 -1.02 10.52
CA PHE A 44 1.76 -0.11 10.46
C PHE A 44 1.67 0.51 9.05
N VAL A 45 0.50 0.43 8.44
CA VAL A 45 0.22 1.06 7.14
C VAL A 45 -0.26 2.48 7.40
N TRP A 46 0.50 3.48 6.95
CA TRP A 46 0.21 4.89 7.20
C TRP A 46 -0.69 5.54 6.17
N ILE A 47 -0.38 5.32 4.89
CA ILE A 47 -1.07 5.98 3.80
C ILE A 47 -1.22 4.96 2.70
N VAL A 48 -2.38 5.03 2.06
CA VAL A 48 -2.72 4.22 0.91
C VAL A 48 -3.32 5.17 -0.14
N GLU A 49 -2.61 5.34 -1.25
CA GLU A 49 -3.06 6.21 -2.34
C GLU A 49 -3.62 5.37 -3.47
N GLY A 50 -4.79 5.73 -4.00
CA GLY A 50 -5.36 5.10 -5.18
C GLY A 50 -5.30 5.97 -6.42
N GLY A 51 -5.71 5.37 -7.54
CA GLY A 51 -5.67 6.03 -8.84
C GLY A 51 -5.90 5.09 -10.00
N HIS A 52 -5.61 5.56 -11.20
CA HIS A 52 -5.88 4.86 -12.46
C HIS A 52 -4.60 4.42 -13.15
N TRP A 53 -4.61 3.19 -13.64
CA TRP A 53 -3.58 2.70 -14.55
C TRP A 53 -3.94 3.02 -16.01
N LEU A 54 -3.00 3.62 -16.74
CA LEU A 54 -3.17 4.10 -18.11
C LEU A 54 -2.40 3.27 -19.16
N SER A 55 -1.77 2.17 -18.76
CA SER A 55 -1.10 1.20 -19.64
C SER A 55 -0.14 1.78 -20.72
N PRO A 56 1.07 2.23 -20.35
CA PRO A 56 1.61 2.34 -18.99
C PRO A 56 1.37 3.72 -18.39
N GLY A 57 1.39 3.79 -17.07
CA GLY A 57 1.36 5.06 -16.33
C GLY A 57 0.32 5.04 -15.23
N TYR A 58 0.65 5.63 -14.09
CA TYR A 58 -0.26 5.76 -12.98
C TYR A 58 -0.67 7.22 -12.81
N ARG A 59 -1.97 7.48 -12.81
CA ARG A 59 -2.53 8.78 -12.48
C ARG A 59 -3.12 8.71 -11.07
N PRO A 60 -2.56 9.42 -10.07
CA PRO A 60 -3.14 9.48 -8.73
C PRO A 60 -4.53 10.11 -8.76
N ASP A 61 -5.40 9.64 -7.88
CA ASP A 61 -6.69 10.25 -7.59
C ASP A 61 -6.77 10.55 -6.09
N SER A 62 -6.68 11.83 -5.73
CA SER A 62 -6.66 12.25 -4.32
C SER A 62 -7.95 11.90 -3.58
N ALA A 63 -9.06 11.69 -4.27
CA ALA A 63 -10.31 11.27 -3.64
C ALA A 63 -10.25 9.82 -3.12
N THR A 64 -9.27 9.04 -3.57
CA THR A 64 -9.06 7.64 -3.17
C THR A 64 -7.97 7.47 -2.12
N ARG A 65 -7.41 8.58 -1.62
CA ARG A 65 -6.42 8.54 -0.55
C ARG A 65 -7.07 8.13 0.76
N TRP A 66 -6.43 7.18 1.43
CA TRP A 66 -6.71 6.80 2.80
C TRP A 66 -5.50 7.10 3.65
N ASP A 67 -5.73 7.78 4.77
CA ASP A 67 -4.74 8.03 5.81
C ASP A 67 -5.11 7.20 7.04
N ALA A 68 -4.09 6.63 7.66
CA ALA A 68 -4.21 5.86 8.88
C ALA A 68 -4.66 6.71 10.05
N ARG A 69 -5.06 6.02 11.10
CA ARG A 69 -5.48 6.60 12.38
C ARG A 69 -4.31 6.53 13.38
N PRO A 70 -3.60 7.63 13.67
CA PRO A 70 -2.42 7.60 14.53
C PRO A 70 -2.70 7.06 15.95
N GLU A 71 -3.94 7.18 16.42
CA GLU A 71 -4.38 6.60 17.68
C GLU A 71 -4.30 5.07 17.71
N LEU A 72 -4.45 4.40 16.55
CA LEU A 72 -4.31 2.96 16.45
C LEU A 72 -2.85 2.53 16.52
N GLU A 73 -1.92 3.33 16.01
CA GLU A 73 -0.49 3.07 16.18
C GLU A 73 -0.11 3.15 17.67
N LYS A 74 -0.50 4.23 18.35
CA LYS A 74 -0.24 4.44 19.79
C LYS A 74 -0.84 3.33 20.65
N ALA A 75 -2.00 2.80 20.27
CA ALA A 75 -2.66 1.70 20.95
C ALA A 75 -2.13 0.31 20.54
N ASN A 76 -1.10 0.23 19.69
CA ASN A 76 -0.56 -1.01 19.11
C ASN A 76 -1.63 -1.87 18.40
N LYS A 77 -2.61 -1.22 17.79
CA LYS A 77 -3.74 -1.83 17.06
C LYS A 77 -3.44 -1.91 15.55
N ILE A 78 -2.27 -2.45 15.21
CA ILE A 78 -1.79 -2.57 13.82
C ILE A 78 -2.77 -3.34 12.94
N LYS A 79 -3.29 -4.47 13.44
CA LYS A 79 -4.27 -5.29 12.70
C LYS A 79 -5.53 -4.51 12.38
N GLU A 80 -6.10 -3.82 13.38
CA GLU A 80 -7.28 -2.98 13.21
C GLU A 80 -7.04 -1.91 12.14
N ASN A 81 -5.91 -1.19 12.23
CA ASN A 81 -5.55 -0.17 11.24
C ASN A 81 -5.42 -0.74 9.81
N ASN A 82 -4.70 -1.85 9.67
CA ASN A 82 -4.41 -2.42 8.36
C ASN A 82 -5.66 -3.05 7.71
N GLU A 83 -6.67 -3.43 8.50
CA GLU A 83 -7.97 -3.96 8.05
C GLU A 83 -8.99 -2.85 7.71
N LEU A 84 -8.81 -1.61 8.17
CA LEU A 84 -9.68 -0.46 7.82
C LEU A 84 -9.61 -0.07 6.33
N ASN A 85 -8.65 -0.62 5.60
CA ASN A 85 -8.44 -0.37 4.18
C ASN A 85 -9.55 -1.01 3.35
N SER A 86 -10.54 -0.19 2.99
CA SER A 86 -11.48 -0.47 1.90
C SER A 86 -11.08 0.37 0.68
N PHE A 87 -11.40 -0.12 -0.53
CA PHE A 87 -11.30 0.57 -1.84
C PHE A 87 -10.12 0.24 -2.77
N ALA A 88 -10.29 0.65 -4.02
CA ALA A 88 -9.80 -0.05 -5.22
C ALA A 88 -8.58 0.66 -5.84
N TYR A 89 -7.60 -0.15 -6.27
CA TYR A 89 -6.36 0.19 -6.99
C TYR A 89 -5.40 1.06 -6.17
N TYR A 90 -4.21 0.56 -5.89
CA TYR A 90 -3.33 1.19 -4.91
C TYR A 90 -1.93 1.43 -5.47
N ARG A 91 -1.42 2.65 -5.30
CA ARG A 91 0.01 2.95 -5.29
C ARG A 91 0.45 2.98 -3.84
N SER A 92 1.32 2.02 -3.53
CA SER A 92 2.20 1.94 -2.36
C SER A 92 1.64 2.39 -1.00
N ILE A 93 1.44 1.40 -0.16
CA ILE A 93 1.44 1.51 1.30
C ILE A 93 2.72 2.23 1.74
N LEU A 94 2.59 3.34 2.45
CA LEU A 94 3.66 3.91 3.26
C LEU A 94 3.75 3.09 4.55
N ALA A 95 4.76 2.25 4.68
CA ALA A 95 5.12 1.57 5.92
C ALA A 95 6.52 2.03 6.34
N SER A 96 6.73 3.34 6.47
CA SER A 96 7.95 3.85 7.09
C SER A 96 7.78 3.99 8.61
N PRO A 97 8.75 3.53 9.41
CA PRO A 97 8.93 4.00 10.78
C PRO A 97 9.51 5.42 10.69
N CYS A 98 8.83 6.40 11.28
CA CYS A 98 9.51 7.60 11.73
C CYS A 98 10.21 7.28 13.06
#